data_AF-V4TA18-F1
#
_entry.id   AF-V4TA18-F1
#
_cell.length_a   1.000
_cell.length_b   1.000
_cell.length_c   1.000
_cell.angle_alpha   90.00
_cell.angle_beta   90.00
_cell.angle_gamma   90.00
#
_symmetry.space_group_name_H-M   'P 1'
#
loop_
_entity.id
_entity.type
_entity.pdbx_description
1 polymer ?
#
loop_
_entity_poly.entity_id
_entity_poly.type
_entity_poly.pdbx_seq_one_letter_code
_entity_poly.pdbx_strand_id
1 'polypeptide(L)' 'MTANCFSKAVLRVCAEKICSEYPQVDYFPSYEIVSSMGIHAMTPDNVHVRPGVVQSVIAHMMAHYGAPTMPQHAALGQA' A
#
# COMPACT_ATOMS: atom_id res chain seq x y z
N MET A 1 16.57 10.78 -9.06
CA MET A 1 15.51 9.73 -9.17
C MET A 1 14.15 10.37 -9.54
N THR A 2 14.06 11.06 -10.67
CA THR A 2 12.84 11.81 -11.03
C THR A 2 11.81 10.97 -11.78
N ALA A 3 12.27 10.09 -12.69
CA ALA A 3 11.39 9.20 -13.45
C ALA A 3 10.63 8.21 -12.55
N ASN A 4 11.31 7.59 -11.58
CA ASN A 4 10.68 6.65 -10.65
C ASN A 4 9.60 7.32 -9.78
N CYS A 5 9.83 8.57 -9.35
CA CYS A 5 8.87 9.32 -8.55
C CYS A 5 7.63 9.68 -9.38
N PHE A 6 7.82 10.09 -10.65
CA PHE A 6 6.70 10.38 -11.55
C PHE A 6 5.83 9.15 -11.80
N SER A 7 6.44 8.02 -12.20
CA SER A 7 5.68 6.78 -12.46
C SER A 7 4.92 6.29 -11.23
N LYS A 8 5.48 6.44 -10.02
CA LYS A 8 4.80 6.08 -8.78
C LYS A 8 3.68 7.05 -8.40
N ALA A 9 3.86 8.35 -8.63
CA ALA A 9 2.80 9.34 -8.44
C ALA A 9 1.62 9.09 -9.38
N VAL A 10 1.88 8.80 -10.67
CA VAL A 10 0.83 8.44 -11.64
C VAL A 10 0.10 7.16 -11.19
N LEU A 11 0.82 6.14 -10.75
CA LEU A 11 0.20 4.92 -10.21
C LEU A 11 -0.70 5.21 -9.00
N ARG A 12 -0.27 6.08 -8.08
CA ARG A 12 -1.08 6.49 -6.93
C ARG A 12 -2.38 7.18 -7.33
N VAL A 13 -2.35 8.03 -8.36
CA VAL A 13 -3.55 8.67 -8.92
C VAL A 13 -4.48 7.63 -9.56
N CYS A 14 -3.94 6.69 -10.34
CA CYS A 14 -4.74 5.61 -10.92
C CYS A 14 -5.40 4.75 -9.83
N ALA A 15 -4.66 4.41 -8.78
CA ALA A 15 -5.19 3.66 -7.64
C ALA A 15 -6.33 4.41 -6.92
N GLU A 16 -6.19 5.73 -6.73
CA GLU A 16 -7.26 6.56 -6.14
C GLU A 16 -8.56 6.45 -6.95
N LYS A 17 -8.45 6.56 -8.28
CA LYS A 17 -9.63 6.46 -9.16
C LYS A 17 -10.33 5.11 -9.00
N ILE A 18 -9.56 4.02 -8.92
CA ILE A 18 -10.12 2.68 -8.73
C ILE A 18 -10.81 2.57 -7.36
N CYS A 19 -10.17 3.02 -6.28
CA CYS A 19 -10.77 2.96 -4.94
C CYS A 19 -12.06 3.82 -4.86
N SER A 20 -12.11 4.95 -5.57
CA SER A 20 -13.31 5.79 -5.62
C SER A 20 -14.48 5.16 -6.39
N GLU A 21 -14.19 4.30 -7.36
CA GLU A 21 -15.20 3.63 -8.21
C GLU A 21 -15.68 2.31 -7.59
N TYR A 22 -14.81 1.61 -6.86
CA TYR A 22 -15.07 0.29 -6.27
C TYR A 22 -14.86 0.33 -4.75
N PRO A 23 -15.93 0.48 -3.94
CA PRO A 23 -15.84 0.61 -2.48
C PRO A 23 -15.21 -0.59 -1.76
N GLN A 24 -15.13 -1.75 -2.41
CA GLN A 24 -14.48 -2.95 -1.90
C GLN A 24 -12.98 -3.03 -2.20
N VAL A 25 -12.41 -2.01 -2.86
CA VAL A 25 -11.00 -1.96 -3.24
C VAL A 25 -10.29 -0.90 -2.44
N ASP A 26 -9.24 -1.33 -1.73
CA ASP A 26 -8.38 -0.45 -0.95
C ASP A 26 -6.98 -0.32 -1.57
N TYR A 27 -6.42 0.88 -1.52
CA TYR A 27 -5.01 1.11 -1.83
C TYR A 27 -4.15 0.93 -0.57
N PHE A 28 -3.27 -0.09 -0.59
CA PHE A 28 -2.28 -0.28 0.48
C PHE A 28 -0.96 0.47 0.16
N PRO A 29 -0.57 1.49 0.95
CA PRO A 29 0.53 2.41 0.63
C PRO A 29 1.93 1.85 0.96
N SER A 30 2.23 0.63 0.48
CA SER A 30 3.51 -0.05 0.77
C SER A 30 4.74 0.71 0.27
N TYR A 31 4.65 1.40 -0.87
CA TYR A 31 5.75 2.16 -1.45
C TYR A 31 6.09 3.38 -0.59
N GLU A 32 5.07 4.11 -0.12
CA GLU A 32 5.19 5.28 0.74
C GLU A 32 5.76 4.89 2.11
N ILE A 33 5.28 3.77 2.69
CA ILE A 33 5.81 3.22 3.94
C ILE A 33 7.31 2.99 3.81
N VAL A 34 7.76 2.24 2.79
CA VAL A 34 9.19 1.96 2.57
C VAL A 34 9.97 3.24 2.30
N SER A 35 9.46 4.12 1.44
CA SER A 35 10.15 5.36 1.04
C SER A 35 10.33 6.32 2.22
N SER A 36 9.39 6.35 3.18
CA SER A 36 9.49 7.18 4.38
C SER A 36 10.67 6.82 5.28
N MET A 37 11.16 5.58 5.21
CA MET A 37 12.32 5.09 5.97
C MET A 37 13.65 5.39 5.27
N GLY A 38 13.62 5.88 4.03
CA GLY A 38 14.80 6.21 3.24
C GLY A 38 15.75 5.04 3.04
N ILE A 39 17.06 5.32 3.03
CA ILE A 39 18.11 4.33 2.75
C ILE A 39 18.18 3.21 3.80
N HIS A 40 17.65 3.43 5.01
CA HIS A 40 17.63 2.42 6.07
C HIS A 40 16.74 1.23 5.72
N ALA A 41 15.71 1.42 4.90
CA ALA A 41 14.86 0.33 4.42
C ALA A 41 15.47 -0.46 3.26
N MET A 42 16.56 0.01 2.64
CA MET A 42 17.13 -0.58 1.44
C MET A 42 18.36 -1.44 1.75
N THR A 43 18.59 -2.46 0.93
CA THR A 43 19.87 -3.17 0.84
C THR A 43 20.96 -2.25 0.26
N PRO A 44 22.26 -2.62 0.37
CA PRO A 44 23.36 -1.78 -0.11
C PRO A 44 23.32 -1.42 -1.61
N ASP A 45 22.57 -2.17 -2.41
CA ASP A 45 22.36 -1.87 -3.84
C ASP A 45 21.36 -0.72 -4.09
N ASN A 46 20.70 -0.21 -3.05
CA ASN A 46 19.67 0.83 -3.11
C ASN A 46 18.47 0.50 -4.02
N VAL A 47 18.28 -0.79 -4.34
CA VAL A 47 17.20 -1.28 -5.21
C VAL A 47 16.26 -2.19 -4.45
N HIS A 48 16.78 -3.10 -3.61
CA HIS A 48 15.94 -4.04 -2.88
C HIS A 48 15.64 -3.54 -1.46
N VAL A 49 14.45 -3.92 -0.96
CA VAL A 49 14.05 -3.63 0.42
C VAL A 49 14.62 -4.71 1.34
N ARG A 50 15.07 -4.33 2.53
CA ARG A 50 15.57 -5.27 3.53
C ARG A 50 14.48 -6.27 3.94
N PRO A 51 14.79 -7.57 4.10
CA PRO A 51 13.80 -8.58 4.46
C PRO A 51 12.99 -8.26 5.73
N GLY A 52 13.62 -7.70 6.77
CA GLY A 52 12.91 -7.32 8.00
C GLY A 52 11.90 -6.19 7.83
N VAL A 53 12.15 -5.28 6.88
CA VAL A 53 11.19 -4.22 6.52
C VAL A 53 10.03 -4.83 5.75
N VAL A 54 10.30 -5.71 4.79
CA VAL A 54 9.25 -6.46 4.07
C VAL A 54 8.36 -7.21 5.05
N GLN A 55 8.94 -7.92 6.02
CA GLN A 55 8.19 -8.64 7.04
C GLN A 55 7.28 -7.71 7.85
N SER A 56 7.76 -6.53 8.24
CA SER A 56 6.99 -5.55 9.00
C SER A 56 5.82 -4.98 8.18
N VAL A 57 6.06 -4.67 6.90
CA VAL A 57 5.03 -4.17 5.98
C VAL A 57 3.95 -5.22 5.74
N ILE A 58 4.34 -6.49 5.54
CA ILE A 58 3.40 -7.60 5.36
C ILE A 58 2.61 -7.86 6.65
N ALA A 59 3.25 -7.85 7.81
CA ALA A 59 2.56 -8.01 9.09
C ALA A 59 1.51 -6.91 9.30
N HIS A 60 1.83 -5.66 8.94
CA HIS A 60 0.87 -4.56 8.97
C HIS A 60 -0.30 -4.81 8.00
N MET A 61 -0.02 -5.16 6.74
CA MET A 61 -1.08 -5.50 5.77
C MET A 61 -2.01 -6.61 6.29
N MET A 62 -1.43 -7.69 6.83
CA MET A 62 -2.20 -8.81 7.38
C MET A 62 -3.00 -8.45 8.62
N ALA A 63 -2.53 -7.52 9.45
CA ALA A 63 -3.31 -7.03 10.59
C ALA A 63 -4.57 -6.26 10.14
N HIS A 64 -4.52 -5.61 8.99
CA HIS A 64 -5.65 -4.85 8.42
C HIS A 64 -6.58 -5.70 7.54
N TYR A 65 -6.04 -6.69 6.81
CA TYR A 65 -6.80 -7.43 5.78
C TYR A 65 -6.78 -8.96 5.93
N GLY A 66 -6.02 -9.51 6.89
CA GLY A 66 -5.74 -10.95 7.00
C GLY A 66 -6.79 -11.76 7.76
N ALA A 67 -7.72 -11.12 8.48
CA ALA A 67 -8.90 -11.80 9.01
C ALA A 67 -9.91 -12.02 7.89
N PRO A 68 -10.74 -13.09 7.92
CA PRO A 68 -11.90 -13.18 7.04
C PRO A 68 -12.81 -11.98 7.34
N THR A 69 -12.73 -10.94 6.52
CA THR A 69 -13.56 -9.76 6.67
C THR A 69 -15.00 -10.17 6.37
N MET A 70 -15.87 -10.14 7.39
CA MET A 70 -17.26 -9.84 7.08
C MET A 70 -17.27 -8.49 6.35
N PRO A 71 -18.02 -8.35 5.25
CA PRO A 71 -18.00 -7.14 4.45
C PRO A 71 -18.37 -5.94 5.35
N GLN A 72 -17.40 -5.05 5.58
CA GLN A 72 -17.59 -3.85 6.41
C GLN A 72 -18.61 -2.87 5.78
N HIS A 73 -19.02 -3.10 4.53
CA HIS A 73 -20.00 -2.29 3.83
C HIS A 73 -21.46 -2.83 3.88
N ALA A 74 -21.74 -3.94 4.56
CA ALA A 74 -23.13 -4.42 4.71
C ALA A 74 -24.02 -3.49 5.56
N ALA A 75 -23.46 -2.43 6.17
CA ALA A 75 -24.17 -1.51 7.06
C ALA A 75 -24.55 -0.14 6.42
N LEU A 76 -24.20 0.13 5.16
CA LEU A 76 -24.49 1.42 4.50
C LEU A 76 -25.22 1.18 3.17
N GLY A 77 -26.46 0.71 3.25
CA GLY A 77 -27.29 0.47 2.06
C GLY A 77 -28.77 0.21 2.33
N GLN A 78 -29.31 0.64 3.49
CA GLN A 78 -30.76 0.73 3.69
C GLN A 78 -31.12 2.17 4.10
N ALA A 79 -31.46 2.97 3.10
CA ALA A 79 -32.27 4.17 3.21
C ALA A 79 -32.94 4.44 1.85
#